data_AF-A0A8J4G213-F1
#
_entry.id   AF-A0A8J4G213-F1
#
_cell.length_a   1.000
_cell.length_b   1.000
_cell.length_c   1.000
_cell.angle_alpha   90.00
_cell.angle_beta   90.00
_cell.angle_gamma   90.00
#
_symmetry.space_group_name_H-M   'P 1'
#
loop_
_entity.id
_entity.type
_entity.pdbx_description
1 polymer ?
#
loop_
_entity_poly.entity_id
_entity_poly.type
_entity_poly.pdbx_seq_one_letter_code
_entity_poly.pdbx_strand_id
1 'polypeptide(L)'
;MDPFLVTRYDRNGASNYFGSFEAGLALVRSSLGLSYAFVLQHYLRSLLQNGSLVVLVTVEQSLERYQYALKKAGFNLQPFQQSGHLVVLEPPLAPLGEPVTSSQRAEFIAGDTTDSIGEAARRSGAGAGAGAGAASGSGRAAALSESDAVPAGDPTYSSSNRNSGRTTRAGAGCCSTLQQLYGAVCRAVEHPPPAATGVAVIFDSLTALASLREDGQDWTAFLHYCCSVAAAPSAQHGLQQQALYRVIVGVYDDVPDDGHWLASLEHRANVVISVENIPGRIADVDGMVTITQRFVANGADSSVKNRQGSWDAVSLAPWRKSLYFKASELAVKWMDCVTARELL
;
A
#
# COMPACT_ATOMS: atom_id res chain seq x y z
N MET A 1 -36.32 16.28 3.64
CA MET A 1 -34.91 15.90 3.81
C MET A 1 -34.76 14.54 3.18
N ASP A 2 -34.35 14.50 1.90
CA ASP A 2 -34.14 13.26 1.16
C ASP A 2 -32.64 13.10 0.89
N PRO A 3 -31.93 12.24 1.63
CA PRO A 3 -30.61 11.76 1.25
C PRO A 3 -30.76 10.44 0.49
N PHE A 4 -31.51 10.45 -0.61
CA PHE A 4 -31.58 9.34 -1.55
C PHE A 4 -31.41 9.87 -2.97
N LEU A 5 -30.17 10.22 -3.29
CA LEU A 5 -29.74 10.21 -4.68
C LEU A 5 -29.74 8.76 -5.13
N VAL A 6 -30.84 8.37 -5.76
CA VAL A 6 -30.98 7.16 -6.57
C VAL A 6 -29.95 7.26 -7.69
N THR A 7 -28.76 6.73 -7.43
CA THR A 7 -27.72 6.55 -8.44
C THR A 7 -28.21 5.48 -9.41
N ARG A 8 -28.38 5.88 -10.69
CA ARG A 8 -28.62 4.95 -11.79
C ARG A 8 -27.59 3.82 -11.72
N TYR A 9 -28.08 2.58 -11.70
CA TYR A 9 -27.27 1.37 -11.89
C TYR A 9 -26.66 1.41 -13.28
N ASP A 10 -25.53 2.08 -13.43
CA ASP A 10 -24.66 1.84 -14.56
C ASP A 10 -24.06 0.44 -14.38
N ARG A 11 -23.78 -0.27 -15.49
CA ARG A 11 -23.19 -1.63 -15.45
C ARG A 11 -21.81 -1.67 -14.74
N ASN A 12 -21.28 -0.50 -14.39
CA ASN A 12 -20.05 -0.22 -13.64
C ASN A 12 -20.29 0.35 -12.22
N GLY A 13 -21.42 0.03 -11.57
CA GLY A 13 -21.91 0.64 -10.32
C GLY A 13 -20.91 0.84 -9.16
N ALA A 14 -19.78 0.13 -9.16
CA ALA A 14 -18.65 0.31 -8.23
C ALA A 14 -18.18 1.77 -8.06
N SER A 15 -18.25 2.58 -9.13
CA SER A 15 -17.70 3.94 -9.15
C SER A 15 -18.33 4.90 -8.13
N ASN A 16 -19.54 4.62 -7.65
CA ASN A 16 -20.22 5.47 -6.67
C ASN A 16 -19.91 5.08 -5.22
N TYR A 17 -19.31 3.91 -4.99
CA TYR A 17 -19.12 3.39 -3.64
C TYR A 17 -17.84 3.87 -3.00
N PHE A 18 -16.76 3.98 -3.78
CA PHE A 18 -15.54 4.66 -3.38
C PHE A 18 -15.74 6.15 -3.63
N GLY A 19 -16.57 6.76 -2.78
CA GLY A 19 -16.96 8.16 -2.90
C GLY A 19 -15.73 9.04 -3.20
N SER A 20 -15.94 10.08 -4.02
CA SER A 20 -14.94 11.11 -4.25
C SER A 20 -14.69 11.83 -2.93
N PHE A 21 -13.70 11.37 -2.14
CA PHE A 21 -13.21 12.17 -1.04
C PHE A 21 -12.38 13.30 -1.64
N GLU A 22 -12.67 14.53 -1.25
CA GLU A 22 -12.11 15.72 -1.91
C GLU A 22 -10.60 15.77 -1.74
N ALA A 23 -10.10 15.57 -0.52
CA ALA A 23 -8.69 15.54 -0.19
C ALA A 23 -8.44 14.66 1.04
N GLY A 24 -7.17 14.29 1.26
CA GLY A 24 -6.74 13.60 2.49
C GLY A 24 -6.16 12.21 2.25
N LEU A 25 -6.13 11.42 3.33
CA LEU A 25 -5.55 10.09 3.39
C LEU A 25 -6.64 9.00 3.36
N ALA A 26 -6.56 8.11 2.38
CA ALA A 26 -7.32 6.87 2.33
C ALA A 26 -6.41 5.68 2.62
N LEU A 27 -6.74 4.92 3.66
CA LEU A 27 -6.03 3.71 4.07
C LEU A 27 -6.81 2.47 3.61
N VAL A 28 -6.20 1.65 2.77
CA VAL A 28 -6.75 0.38 2.30
C VAL A 28 -6.05 -0.76 3.03
N ARG A 29 -6.77 -1.37 3.99
CA ARG A 29 -6.30 -2.50 4.80
C ARG A 29 -6.74 -3.81 4.17
N SER A 30 -5.89 -4.82 4.22
CA SER A 30 -6.25 -6.21 3.92
C SER A 30 -5.36 -7.17 4.68
N SER A 31 -5.60 -8.47 4.52
CA SER A 31 -4.67 -9.53 4.93
C SER A 31 -3.84 -10.02 3.74
N LEU A 32 -2.67 -10.61 3.97
CA LEU A 32 -1.83 -11.20 2.91
C LEU A 32 -2.57 -12.27 2.09
N GLY A 33 -3.57 -12.94 2.70
CA GLY A 33 -4.42 -13.92 2.04
C GLY A 33 -5.46 -13.33 1.08
N LEU A 34 -5.68 -12.02 1.11
CA LEU A 34 -6.70 -11.34 0.31
C LEU A 34 -6.12 -10.07 -0.30
N SER A 35 -5.90 -10.05 -1.61
CA SER A 35 -5.28 -8.88 -2.24
C SER A 35 -6.25 -7.69 -2.29
N TYR A 36 -5.82 -6.52 -1.82
CA TYR A 36 -6.57 -5.27 -2.02
C TYR A 36 -6.32 -4.62 -3.39
N ALA A 37 -5.48 -5.19 -4.26
CA ALA A 37 -4.99 -4.54 -5.48
C ALA A 37 -6.14 -4.04 -6.39
N PHE A 38 -7.28 -4.73 -6.38
CA PHE A 38 -8.47 -4.30 -7.13
C PHE A 38 -9.05 -2.97 -6.65
N VAL A 39 -8.91 -2.64 -5.35
CA VAL A 39 -9.31 -1.34 -4.79
C VAL A 39 -8.38 -0.25 -5.28
N LEU A 40 -7.06 -0.49 -5.27
CA LEU A 40 -6.08 0.48 -5.79
C LEU A 40 -6.24 0.70 -7.30
N GLN A 41 -6.49 -0.36 -8.07
CA GLN A 41 -6.81 -0.25 -9.50
C GLN A 41 -8.06 0.60 -9.74
N HIS A 42 -9.08 0.45 -8.90
CA HIS A 42 -10.28 1.28 -8.97
C HIS A 42 -9.97 2.76 -8.71
N TYR A 43 -9.20 3.07 -7.67
CA TYR A 43 -8.74 4.43 -7.39
C TYR A 43 -7.92 5.01 -8.54
N LEU A 44 -6.92 4.28 -9.03
CA LEU A 44 -6.07 4.70 -10.14
C LEU A 44 -6.91 5.08 -11.37
N ARG A 45 -7.85 4.21 -11.77
CA ARG A 45 -8.76 4.49 -12.89
C ARG A 45 -9.59 5.75 -12.63
N SER A 46 -10.25 5.84 -11.47
CA SER A 46 -11.13 6.97 -11.14
C SER A 46 -10.38 8.30 -11.14
N LEU A 47 -9.20 8.35 -10.51
CA LEU A 47 -8.37 9.54 -10.44
C LEU A 47 -7.89 10.01 -11.82
N LEU A 48 -7.44 9.08 -12.68
CA LEU A 48 -7.03 9.40 -14.04
C LEU A 48 -8.21 9.85 -14.91
N GLN A 49 -9.39 9.22 -14.76
CA GLN A 49 -10.62 9.64 -15.47
C GLN A 49 -11.07 11.05 -15.06
N ASN A 50 -10.80 11.46 -13.82
CA ASN A 50 -11.07 12.80 -13.33
C ASN A 50 -9.99 13.83 -13.70
N GLY A 51 -8.98 13.43 -14.50
CA GLY A 51 -7.90 14.32 -14.93
C GLY A 51 -6.91 14.67 -13.83
N SER A 52 -6.79 13.87 -12.76
CA SER A 52 -5.75 14.09 -11.74
C SER A 52 -4.39 13.62 -12.23
N LEU A 53 -3.31 14.27 -11.79
CA LEU A 53 -1.98 13.67 -11.77
C LEU A 53 -2.00 12.54 -10.74
N VAL A 54 -1.53 11.36 -11.13
CA VAL A 54 -1.34 10.22 -10.23
C VAL A 54 0.12 9.82 -10.20
N VAL A 55 0.73 9.86 -9.01
CA VAL A 55 2.03 9.27 -8.73
C VAL A 55 1.80 7.88 -8.13
N LEU A 56 2.02 6.84 -8.93
CA LEU A 56 1.87 5.45 -8.53
C LEU A 56 3.23 4.90 -8.07
N VAL A 57 3.36 4.58 -6.79
CA VAL A 57 4.54 3.94 -6.21
C VAL A 57 4.32 2.44 -6.16
N THR A 58 4.98 1.70 -7.06
CA THR A 58 4.85 0.25 -7.23
C THR A 58 6.02 -0.49 -6.60
N VAL A 59 5.74 -1.24 -5.54
CA VAL A 59 6.70 -2.02 -4.74
C VAL A 59 6.32 -3.49 -4.75
N GLU A 60 5.03 -3.78 -4.66
CA GLU A 60 4.52 -5.15 -4.64
C GLU A 60 4.03 -5.61 -6.01
N GLN A 61 3.21 -4.80 -6.68
CA GLN A 61 2.68 -5.11 -8.00
C GLN A 61 3.43 -4.27 -9.04
N SER A 62 3.92 -4.93 -10.10
CA SER A 62 4.56 -4.22 -11.21
C SER A 62 3.56 -3.40 -12.02
N LEU A 63 4.06 -2.40 -12.74
CA LEU A 63 3.24 -1.59 -13.64
C LEU A 63 2.54 -2.44 -14.71
N GLU A 64 3.19 -3.47 -15.24
CA GLU A 64 2.62 -4.36 -16.27
C GLU A 64 1.37 -5.05 -15.75
N ARG A 65 1.33 -5.40 -14.46
CA ARG A 65 0.15 -6.03 -13.86
C ARG A 65 -1.02 -5.06 -13.74
N TYR A 66 -0.76 -3.79 -13.37
CA TYR A 66 -1.77 -2.73 -13.43
C TYR A 66 -2.27 -2.50 -14.85
N GLN A 67 -1.37 -2.40 -15.83
CA GLN A 67 -1.72 -2.22 -17.24
C GLN A 67 -2.57 -3.39 -17.75
N TYR A 68 -2.20 -4.64 -17.44
CA TYR A 68 -2.94 -5.82 -17.85
C TYR A 68 -4.35 -5.84 -17.25
N ALA A 69 -4.47 -5.66 -15.93
CA ALA A 69 -5.75 -5.69 -15.23
C ALA A 69 -6.69 -4.57 -15.74
N LEU A 70 -6.19 -3.34 -15.84
CA LEU A 70 -6.99 -2.21 -16.31
C LEU A 70 -7.32 -2.30 -17.80
N LYS A 71 -6.40 -2.78 -18.65
CA LYS A 71 -6.66 -3.01 -20.08
C LYS A 71 -7.77 -4.04 -20.27
N LYS A 72 -7.78 -5.12 -19.48
CA LYS A 72 -8.86 -6.10 -19.48
C LYS A 72 -10.19 -5.54 -18.99
N ALA A 73 -10.16 -4.56 -18.08
CA ALA A 73 -11.32 -3.77 -17.69
C ALA A 73 -11.68 -2.65 -18.69
N GLY A 74 -11.07 -2.61 -19.87
CA GLY A 74 -11.34 -1.62 -20.93
C GLY A 74 -10.69 -0.25 -20.71
N PHE A 75 -9.67 -0.15 -19.85
CA PHE A 75 -9.00 1.11 -19.50
C PHE A 75 -7.50 1.05 -19.82
N ASN A 76 -7.03 1.88 -20.75
CA ASN A 76 -5.62 1.91 -21.18
C ASN A 76 -4.83 2.98 -20.41
N LEU A 77 -3.75 2.59 -19.72
CA LEU A 77 -2.88 3.50 -18.97
C LEU A 77 -1.88 4.28 -19.84
N GLN A 78 -1.52 3.76 -21.02
CA GLN A 78 -0.45 4.32 -21.86
C GLN A 78 -0.65 5.81 -22.22
N PRO A 79 -1.86 6.29 -22.56
CA PRO A 79 -2.08 7.72 -22.84
C PRO A 79 -1.82 8.62 -21.63
N PHE A 80 -2.08 8.14 -20.41
CA PHE A 80 -1.85 8.90 -19.19
C PHE A 80 -0.36 9.00 -18.86
N GLN A 81 0.41 7.95 -19.17
CA GLN A 81 1.88 7.99 -19.05
C GLN A 81 2.48 8.97 -20.07
N GLN A 82 2.01 8.94 -21.32
CA GLN A 82 2.49 9.83 -22.38
C GLN A 82 2.16 11.31 -22.12
N SER A 83 1.01 11.58 -21.51
CA SER A 83 0.59 12.94 -21.15
C SER A 83 1.14 13.44 -19.82
N GLY A 84 1.87 12.60 -19.07
CA GLY A 84 2.39 12.94 -17.75
C GLY A 84 1.37 12.94 -16.61
N HIS A 85 0.12 12.51 -16.86
CA HIS A 85 -0.89 12.36 -15.80
C HIS A 85 -0.66 11.10 -14.95
N LEU A 86 0.14 10.15 -15.42
CA LEU A 86 0.57 9.00 -14.64
C LEU A 86 2.10 8.97 -14.57
N VAL A 87 2.63 9.18 -13.37
CA VAL A 87 4.05 8.99 -13.04
C VAL A 87 4.17 7.71 -12.23
N VAL A 88 5.05 6.81 -12.65
CA VAL A 88 5.27 5.54 -11.97
C VAL A 88 6.65 5.59 -11.32
N LEU A 89 6.70 5.28 -10.03
CA LEU A 89 7.93 5.23 -9.25
C LEU A 89 8.09 3.81 -8.72
N GLU A 90 9.13 3.13 -9.20
CA GLU A 90 9.57 1.86 -8.66
C GLU A 90 10.73 2.14 -7.71
N PRO A 91 10.56 1.97 -6.39
CA PRO A 91 11.69 2.04 -5.49
C PRO A 91 12.70 0.98 -5.92
N PRO A 92 14.01 1.26 -5.84
CA PRO A 92 15.01 0.22 -5.98
C PRO A 92 14.78 -0.75 -4.82
N LEU A 93 14.03 -1.82 -5.09
CA LEU A 93 14.05 -2.99 -4.21
C LEU A 93 15.52 -3.34 -4.14
N ALA A 94 16.11 -3.25 -2.94
CA ALA A 94 17.49 -3.65 -2.73
C ALA A 94 17.64 -4.99 -3.45
N PRO A 95 18.66 -5.18 -4.32
CA PRO A 95 18.81 -6.43 -5.03
C PRO A 95 18.72 -7.53 -3.97
N LEU A 96 17.66 -8.34 -4.03
CA LEU A 96 17.44 -9.50 -3.16
C LEU A 96 18.74 -10.26 -3.28
N GLY A 97 19.60 -10.15 -2.25
CA GLY A 97 21.04 -10.19 -2.42
C GLY A 97 21.43 -11.22 -3.45
N GLU A 98 22.12 -10.81 -4.52
CA GLU A 98 22.90 -11.81 -5.24
C GLU A 98 23.62 -12.59 -4.14
N PRO A 99 23.40 -13.92 -4.04
CA PRO A 99 23.96 -14.69 -2.95
C PRO A 99 25.43 -14.33 -2.96
N VAL A 100 25.90 -13.74 -1.86
CA VAL A 100 27.31 -13.35 -1.72
C VAL A 100 28.06 -14.66 -1.86
N THR A 101 28.46 -14.99 -3.09
CA THR A 101 29.33 -16.12 -3.34
C THR A 101 30.58 -15.73 -2.60
N SER A 102 30.85 -16.46 -1.53
CA SER A 102 31.97 -16.32 -0.61
C SER A 102 33.34 -16.54 -1.28
N SER A 103 33.44 -16.32 -2.59
CA SER A 103 34.60 -16.61 -3.43
C SER A 103 35.62 -15.47 -3.50
N GLN A 104 35.52 -14.44 -2.67
CA GLN A 104 36.56 -13.39 -2.51
C GLN A 104 37.09 -13.28 -1.08
N ARG A 105 37.24 -14.43 -0.39
CA ARG A 105 38.02 -14.52 0.86
C ARG A 105 39.04 -15.66 0.80
N ALA A 106 39.76 -15.79 -0.32
CA ALA A 106 40.91 -16.67 -0.44
C ALA A 106 41.93 -16.10 -1.42
N GLU A 107 42.46 -14.90 -1.16
CA GLU A 107 43.67 -14.44 -1.85
C GLU A 107 44.50 -13.52 -0.95
N PHE A 108 44.79 -14.00 0.27
CA PHE A 108 45.95 -13.52 1.03
C PHE A 108 46.31 -14.54 2.13
N ILE A 109 47.04 -15.58 1.74
CA ILE A 109 48.18 -16.18 2.45
C ILE A 109 48.82 -17.16 1.45
N ALA A 110 50.10 -16.95 1.21
CA ALA A 110 50.96 -17.72 0.33
C ALA A 110 51.18 -19.17 0.79
N GLY A 111 51.55 -20.04 -0.15
CA GLY A 111 52.24 -21.30 0.17
C GLY A 111 52.00 -22.43 -0.81
N ASP A 112 52.76 -22.39 -1.91
CA ASP A 112 53.58 -23.49 -2.45
C ASP A 112 53.07 -24.95 -2.50
N THR A 113 53.42 -25.60 -3.62
CA THR A 113 53.73 -27.04 -3.80
C THR A 113 52.66 -27.98 -4.41
N THR A 114 52.89 -28.23 -5.71
CA THR A 114 52.86 -29.50 -6.48
C THR A 114 51.59 -30.13 -7.07
N ASP A 115 51.75 -30.40 -8.36
CA ASP A 115 51.49 -31.64 -9.11
C ASP A 115 50.07 -32.00 -9.55
N SER A 116 49.82 -31.53 -10.78
CA SER A 116 49.02 -32.13 -11.84
C SER A 116 49.33 -33.59 -12.14
N ILE A 117 48.31 -34.46 -12.16
CA ILE A 117 48.17 -35.67 -12.99
C ILE A 117 46.67 -35.93 -13.25
N GLY A 118 46.31 -36.05 -14.54
CA GLY A 118 45.25 -36.89 -15.15
C GLY A 118 43.79 -36.75 -14.70
N GLU A 119 42.77 -37.22 -15.42
CA GLU A 119 42.55 -37.77 -16.76
C GLU A 119 41.03 -38.11 -16.82
N ALA A 120 40.48 -38.20 -18.03
CA ALA A 120 39.26 -38.92 -18.41
C ALA A 120 37.86 -38.41 -17.97
N ALA A 121 37.17 -37.83 -18.96
CA ALA A 121 35.99 -38.40 -19.63
C ALA A 121 34.97 -39.22 -18.80
N ARG A 122 33.69 -38.83 -18.86
CA ARG A 122 32.61 -39.52 -19.60
C ARG A 122 31.20 -39.14 -19.09
N ARG A 123 30.33 -38.88 -20.09
CA ARG A 123 28.95 -39.40 -20.27
C ARG A 123 27.81 -39.00 -19.30
N SER A 124 26.81 -38.41 -19.96
CA SER A 124 25.42 -38.91 -20.08
C SER A 124 24.59 -39.11 -18.82
N GLY A 125 23.50 -38.36 -18.73
CA GLY A 125 22.37 -38.66 -17.85
C GLY A 125 21.07 -38.07 -18.40
N ALA A 126 20.49 -38.74 -19.41
CA ALA A 126 19.05 -38.67 -19.68
C ALA A 126 18.35 -39.66 -18.73
N GLY A 127 17.23 -39.27 -18.13
CA GLY A 127 16.46 -40.17 -17.28
C GLY A 127 15.21 -39.52 -16.71
N ALA A 128 14.12 -39.66 -17.45
CA ALA A 128 12.75 -39.41 -16.99
C ALA A 128 12.40 -40.34 -15.81
N GLY A 129 11.61 -39.83 -14.87
CA GLY A 129 11.07 -40.61 -13.76
C GLY A 129 9.76 -40.00 -13.27
N ALA A 130 8.65 -40.55 -13.77
CA ALA A 130 7.33 -40.34 -13.23
C ALA A 130 7.20 -40.96 -11.83
N GLY A 131 6.45 -40.32 -10.94
CA GLY A 131 6.15 -40.84 -9.61
C GLY A 131 4.92 -40.17 -9.03
N ALA A 132 3.76 -40.79 -9.27
CA ALA A 132 2.52 -40.50 -8.57
C ALA A 132 2.62 -40.89 -7.09
N GLY A 133 1.99 -40.11 -6.21
CA GLY A 133 1.88 -40.42 -4.79
C GLY A 133 0.85 -39.54 -4.10
N ALA A 134 -0.38 -40.04 -4.01
CA ALA A 134 -1.46 -39.49 -3.20
C ALA A 134 -1.34 -39.94 -1.74
N ALA A 135 -1.65 -39.06 -0.79
CA ALA A 135 -2.26 -39.34 0.53
C ALA A 135 -2.34 -38.00 1.30
N SER A 136 -3.51 -37.42 1.55
CA SER A 136 -4.44 -37.75 2.64
C SER A 136 -3.79 -37.75 4.02
N GLY A 137 -3.86 -36.60 4.70
CA GLY A 137 -3.49 -36.44 6.11
C GLY A 137 -4.54 -35.60 6.84
N SER A 138 -5.58 -36.28 7.35
CA SER A 138 -6.56 -35.77 8.30
C SER A 138 -5.92 -35.67 9.69
N GLY A 139 -5.91 -34.49 10.30
CA GLY A 139 -5.47 -34.28 11.69
C GLY A 139 -6.45 -33.41 12.45
N ARG A 140 -7.19 -34.05 13.37
CA ARG A 140 -8.13 -33.44 14.32
C ARG A 140 -7.41 -32.61 15.38
N ALA A 141 -8.13 -31.55 15.77
CA ALA A 141 -8.18 -30.83 17.04
C ALA A 141 -7.44 -31.41 18.27
N ALA A 142 -6.77 -30.52 19.00
CA ALA A 142 -6.76 -30.52 20.46
C ALA A 142 -6.66 -29.08 20.98
N ALA A 143 -7.64 -28.69 21.78
CA ALA A 143 -7.63 -27.53 22.64
C ALA A 143 -6.84 -27.87 23.91
N LEU A 144 -5.98 -26.96 24.37
CA LEU A 144 -5.50 -26.92 25.75
C LEU A 144 -5.44 -25.45 26.20
N SER A 145 -6.13 -25.23 27.31
CA SER A 145 -6.15 -24.02 28.14
C SER A 145 -4.96 -24.02 29.11
N GLU A 146 -4.89 -22.94 29.89
CA GLU A 146 -4.08 -22.72 31.11
C GLU A 146 -2.68 -22.13 30.85
N SER A 147 -2.51 -20.81 30.98
CA SER A 147 -2.39 -20.02 32.22
C SER A 147 -1.06 -20.26 32.92
N ASP A 148 -0.12 -19.33 32.75
CA ASP A 148 0.95 -19.16 33.73
C ASP A 148 1.41 -17.72 33.88
N ALA A 149 1.75 -17.46 35.14
CA ALA A 149 2.09 -16.24 35.83
C ALA A 149 3.08 -15.29 35.15
N VAL A 150 2.79 -14.00 35.31
CA VAL A 150 3.70 -12.86 35.14
C VAL A 150 4.53 -12.69 36.42
N PRO A 151 5.87 -12.70 36.36
CA PRO A 151 6.69 -12.06 37.39
C PRO A 151 7.05 -10.63 36.97
N ALA A 152 6.73 -9.69 37.86
CA ALA A 152 7.20 -8.33 37.83
C ALA A 152 8.73 -8.30 38.05
N GLY A 153 9.47 -7.79 37.07
CA GLY A 153 10.90 -7.50 37.16
C GLY A 153 11.17 -6.04 36.83
N ASP A 154 11.69 -5.31 37.81
CA ASP A 154 12.15 -3.92 37.71
C ASP A 154 13.25 -3.73 36.65
N PRO A 155 13.16 -2.75 35.75
CA PRO A 155 14.24 -2.40 34.84
C PRO A 155 15.14 -1.33 35.47
N THR A 156 16.28 -1.73 36.04
CA THR A 156 17.38 -0.80 36.32
C THR A 156 18.21 -0.60 35.06
N TYR A 157 17.79 0.32 34.21
CA TYR A 157 18.58 0.79 33.06
C TYR A 157 19.73 1.68 33.56
N SER A 158 20.92 1.10 33.69
CA SER A 158 22.15 1.84 33.93
C SER A 158 22.60 2.51 32.62
N SER A 159 22.35 3.81 32.50
CA SER A 159 22.84 4.65 31.40
C SER A 159 24.36 4.80 31.48
N SER A 160 25.09 3.89 30.83
CA SER A 160 26.52 4.03 30.61
C SER A 160 26.75 4.93 29.39
N ASN A 161 26.95 6.21 29.69
CA ASN A 161 27.28 7.26 28.74
C ASN A 161 28.70 7.05 28.19
N ARG A 162 28.86 6.23 27.14
CA ARG A 162 30.11 6.11 26.39
C ARG A 162 30.17 7.21 25.33
N ASN A 163 30.87 8.28 25.68
CA ASN A 163 31.42 9.27 24.75
C ASN A 163 32.39 8.56 23.78
N SER A 164 31.87 8.01 22.70
CA SER A 164 32.67 7.65 21.54
C SER A 164 32.86 8.90 20.69
N GLY A 165 34.04 9.50 20.82
CA GLY A 165 34.53 10.55 19.92
C GLY A 165 34.55 10.01 18.48
N ARG A 166 33.46 10.24 17.75
CA ARG A 166 33.33 9.91 16.33
C ARG A 166 33.79 11.12 15.55
N THR A 167 35.01 11.04 15.01
CA THR A 167 35.53 11.97 14.03
C THR A 167 34.67 11.89 12.78
N THR A 168 33.79 12.88 12.60
CA THR A 168 32.92 13.04 11.43
C THR A 168 33.77 13.45 10.24
N ARG A 169 34.30 12.48 9.49
CA ARG A 169 34.62 12.70 8.07
C ARG A 169 33.33 13.11 7.39
N ALA A 170 33.34 14.26 6.71
CA ALA A 170 32.28 14.69 5.80
C ALA A 170 32.22 13.71 4.61
N GLY A 171 31.65 12.53 4.85
CA GLY A 171 31.27 11.60 3.81
C GLY A 171 30.06 12.18 3.09
N ALA A 172 30.05 12.11 1.76
CA ALA A 172 28.86 12.34 0.95
C ALA A 172 27.69 11.60 1.61
N GLY A 173 26.72 12.36 2.13
CA GLY A 173 25.65 11.81 2.93
C GLY A 173 24.85 10.82 2.09
N CYS A 174 24.98 9.53 2.40
CA CYS A 174 24.13 8.50 1.82
C CYS A 174 22.70 8.79 2.25
N CYS A 175 21.89 9.35 1.35
CA CYS A 175 20.45 9.50 1.58
C CYS A 175 19.84 8.10 1.56
N SER A 176 19.01 7.78 2.56
CA SER A 176 18.33 6.48 2.61
C SER A 176 17.45 6.27 1.37
N THR A 177 17.14 5.02 1.05
CA THR A 177 16.24 4.69 -0.08
C THR A 177 14.87 5.35 0.07
N LEU A 178 14.33 5.42 1.29
CA LEU A 178 13.05 6.09 1.57
C LEU A 178 13.13 7.61 1.35
N GLN A 179 14.24 8.24 1.74
CA GLN A 179 14.47 9.66 1.49
C GLN A 179 14.57 9.96 -0.02
N GLN A 180 15.24 9.10 -0.77
CA GLN A 180 15.32 9.22 -2.23
C GLN A 180 13.94 9.07 -2.90
N LEU A 181 13.15 8.08 -2.46
CA LEU A 181 11.79 7.87 -2.92
C LEU A 181 10.91 9.08 -2.62
N TYR A 182 10.95 9.61 -1.39
CA TYR A 182 10.23 10.81 -1.02
C TYR A 182 10.61 12.00 -1.90
N GLY A 183 11.91 12.23 -2.13
CA GLY A 183 12.37 13.27 -3.04
C GLY A 183 11.86 13.09 -4.48
N ALA A 184 11.71 11.85 -4.95
CA ALA A 184 11.13 11.57 -6.26
C ALA A 184 9.61 11.87 -6.30
N VAL A 185 8.87 11.52 -5.24
CA VAL A 185 7.45 11.86 -5.10
C VAL A 185 7.26 13.37 -5.10
N CYS A 186 8.04 14.13 -4.31
CA CYS A 186 7.94 15.59 -4.29
C CYS A 186 8.17 16.21 -5.66
N ARG A 187 9.24 15.81 -6.36
CA ARG A 187 9.52 16.33 -7.71
C ARG A 187 8.38 16.06 -8.70
N ALA A 188 7.77 14.88 -8.63
CA ALA A 188 6.63 14.54 -9.48
C ALA A 188 5.39 15.38 -9.14
N VAL A 189 5.14 15.61 -7.85
CA VAL A 189 4.00 16.38 -7.34
C VAL A 189 4.14 17.90 -7.58
N GLU A 190 5.37 18.42 -7.57
CA GLU A 190 5.69 19.85 -7.79
C GLU A 190 5.47 20.31 -9.24
N HIS A 191 5.48 19.38 -10.20
CA HIS A 191 5.39 19.69 -11.63
C HIS A 191 4.16 19.03 -12.28
N PRO A 192 2.94 19.31 -11.79
CA PRO A 192 1.75 18.71 -12.37
C PRO A 192 1.53 19.20 -13.81
N PRO A 193 0.97 18.35 -14.69
CA PRO A 193 0.54 18.79 -16.01
C PRO A 193 -0.41 19.99 -15.91
N PRO A 194 -0.38 20.96 -16.84
CA PRO A 194 -1.23 22.15 -16.77
C PRO A 194 -2.74 21.85 -16.78
N ALA A 195 -3.13 20.68 -17.28
CA ALA A 195 -4.51 20.22 -17.36
C ALA A 195 -4.95 19.41 -16.12
N ALA A 196 -4.07 19.19 -15.15
CA ALA A 196 -4.38 18.35 -14.00
C ALA A 196 -5.37 19.05 -13.06
N THR A 197 -6.44 18.35 -12.70
CA THR A 197 -7.49 18.83 -11.79
C THR A 197 -7.14 18.66 -10.31
N GLY A 198 -6.10 17.86 -10.02
CA GLY A 198 -5.62 17.54 -8.68
C GLY A 198 -4.41 16.62 -8.74
N VAL A 199 -3.88 16.28 -7.58
CA VAL A 199 -2.72 15.40 -7.42
C VAL A 199 -3.06 14.26 -6.46
N ALA A 200 -2.74 13.04 -6.86
CA ALA A 200 -2.89 11.87 -6.02
C ALA A 200 -1.60 11.06 -5.96
N VAL A 201 -1.29 10.50 -4.80
CA VAL A 201 -0.19 9.57 -4.60
C VAL A 201 -0.78 8.23 -4.16
N ILE A 202 -0.42 7.14 -4.84
CA ILE A 202 -0.87 5.79 -4.51
C ILE A 202 0.36 4.96 -4.13
N PHE A 203 0.35 4.35 -2.94
CA PHE A 203 1.42 3.46 -2.46
C PHE A 203 0.97 2.00 -2.48
N ASP A 204 1.67 1.15 -3.25
CA ASP A 204 1.41 -0.28 -3.40
C ASP A 204 2.68 -1.14 -3.22
N SER A 205 3.02 -1.66 -2.06
CA SER A 205 2.35 -1.58 -0.76
C SER A 205 3.23 -0.89 0.27
N LEU A 206 2.60 -0.19 1.23
CA LEU A 206 3.33 0.47 2.29
C LEU A 206 3.97 -0.55 3.25
N THR A 207 3.35 -1.71 3.43
CA THR A 207 3.95 -2.86 4.13
C THR A 207 5.24 -3.34 3.46
N ALA A 208 5.26 -3.47 2.12
CA ALA A 208 6.50 -3.80 1.40
C ALA A 208 7.54 -2.67 1.50
N LEU A 209 7.13 -1.40 1.42
CA LEU A 209 8.02 -0.25 1.64
C LEU A 209 8.64 -0.25 3.04
N ALA A 210 7.91 -0.69 4.06
CA ALA A 210 8.42 -0.76 5.43
C ALA A 210 9.63 -1.71 5.54
N SER A 211 9.78 -2.69 4.64
CA SER A 211 10.95 -3.57 4.59
C SER A 211 12.23 -2.87 4.09
N LEU A 212 12.10 -1.72 3.41
CA LEU A 212 13.24 -0.91 2.94
C LEU A 212 13.81 0.02 4.03
N ARG A 213 13.22 0.04 5.23
CA ARG A 213 13.66 0.92 6.31
C ARG A 213 15.00 0.45 6.88
N GLU A 214 15.98 1.34 6.94
CA GLU A 214 17.23 1.09 7.64
C GLU A 214 17.07 1.33 9.15
N ASP A 215 16.25 2.32 9.52
CA ASP A 215 15.93 2.66 10.90
C ASP A 215 14.45 3.04 11.08
N GLY A 216 13.98 3.05 12.33
CA GLY A 216 12.59 3.42 12.65
C GLY A 216 12.29 4.92 12.55
N GLN A 217 13.31 5.77 12.60
CA GLN A 217 13.14 7.23 12.52
C GLN A 217 12.85 7.67 11.09
N ASP A 218 13.57 7.12 10.11
CA ASP A 218 13.40 7.31 8.68
C ASP A 218 12.00 6.84 8.24
N TRP A 219 11.56 5.69 8.75
CA TRP A 219 10.19 5.23 8.53
C TRP A 219 9.14 6.20 9.09
N THR A 220 9.33 6.66 10.33
CA THR A 220 8.41 7.62 10.97
C THR A 220 8.38 8.94 10.21
N ALA A 221 9.53 9.44 9.76
CA ALA A 221 9.65 10.63 8.94
C ALA A 221 8.92 10.44 7.61
N PHE A 222 9.15 9.32 6.92
CA PHE A 222 8.46 8.96 5.68
C PHE A 222 6.93 8.96 5.81
N LEU A 223 6.39 8.34 6.87
CA LEU A 223 4.95 8.35 7.15
C LEU A 223 4.43 9.76 7.44
N HIS A 224 5.19 10.55 8.20
CA HIS A 224 4.84 11.94 8.47
C HIS A 224 4.76 12.75 7.18
N TYR A 225 5.71 12.55 6.26
CA TYR A 225 5.71 13.20 4.95
C TYR A 225 4.50 12.81 4.11
N CYS A 226 4.18 11.51 4.02
CA CYS A 226 2.99 11.04 3.30
C CYS A 226 1.71 11.71 3.83
N CYS A 227 1.58 11.84 5.16
CA CYS A 227 0.45 12.53 5.77
C CYS A 227 0.49 14.04 5.53
N SER A 228 1.67 14.64 5.50
CA SER A 228 1.84 16.09 5.28
C SER A 228 1.47 16.50 3.86
N VAL A 229 1.79 15.67 2.85
CA VAL A 229 1.35 15.88 1.46
C VAL A 229 -0.18 15.88 1.36
N ALA A 230 -0.86 15.01 2.12
CA ALA A 230 -2.32 14.97 2.17
C ALA A 230 -2.93 16.17 2.91
N ALA A 231 -2.19 16.75 3.86
CA ALA A 231 -2.66 17.84 4.72
C ALA A 231 -2.23 19.23 4.27
N ALA A 232 -1.31 19.34 3.30
CA ALA A 232 -0.75 20.60 2.85
C ALA A 232 -1.88 21.52 2.37
N PRO A 233 -2.18 22.62 3.11
CA PRO A 233 -3.16 23.58 2.64
C PRO A 233 -2.62 24.16 1.34
N SER A 234 -3.48 24.26 0.31
CA SER A 234 -3.21 24.90 -0.98
C SER A 234 -2.99 26.41 -0.79
N ALA A 235 -1.95 26.76 -0.03
CA ALA A 235 -1.50 28.11 0.20
C ALA A 235 -0.42 28.39 -0.84
N GLN A 236 -0.58 29.50 -1.56
CA GLN A 236 0.33 30.03 -2.58
C GLN A 236 0.07 29.43 -3.98
N HIS A 237 -0.32 30.16 -5.03
CA HIS A 237 -0.18 31.57 -5.37
C HIS A 237 -1.46 32.11 -6.05
N GLY A 238 -1.62 33.43 -6.04
CA GLY A 238 -2.84 34.15 -6.42
C GLY A 238 -3.55 33.64 -7.68
N LEU A 239 -4.88 33.51 -7.56
CA LEU A 239 -5.87 33.27 -8.62
C LEU A 239 -5.88 31.89 -9.31
N GLN A 240 -4.97 30.98 -9.01
CA GLN A 240 -4.99 29.62 -9.59
C GLN A 240 -5.68 28.62 -8.65
N GLN A 241 -6.60 27.83 -9.23
CA GLN A 241 -7.41 26.82 -8.56
C GLN A 241 -6.60 25.97 -7.56
N GLN A 242 -7.14 25.78 -6.35
CA GLN A 242 -6.54 24.91 -5.34
C GLN A 242 -6.52 23.48 -5.87
N ALA A 243 -5.33 22.94 -6.10
CA ALA A 243 -5.17 21.53 -6.44
C ALA A 243 -5.55 20.67 -5.23
N LEU A 244 -6.42 19.68 -5.45
CA LEU A 244 -6.83 18.71 -4.45
C LEU A 244 -5.74 17.64 -4.29
N TYR A 245 -5.26 17.43 -3.06
CA TYR A 245 -4.24 16.43 -2.74
C TYR A 245 -4.85 15.19 -2.10
N ARG A 246 -4.55 14.00 -2.65
CA ARG A 246 -5.02 12.71 -2.14
C ARG A 246 -3.87 11.75 -1.96
N VAL A 247 -3.87 11.01 -0.86
CA VAL A 247 -2.92 9.93 -0.62
C VAL A 247 -3.69 8.65 -0.36
N ILE A 248 -3.43 7.62 -1.18
CA ILE A 248 -4.06 6.31 -1.09
C ILE A 248 -2.96 5.31 -0.76
N VAL A 249 -3.16 4.54 0.31
CA VAL A 249 -2.13 3.64 0.83
C VAL A 249 -2.70 2.24 0.98
N GLY A 250 -2.09 1.26 0.31
CA GLY A 250 -2.34 -0.16 0.55
C GLY A 250 -1.45 -0.71 1.66
N VAL A 251 -2.04 -1.44 2.61
CA VAL A 251 -1.34 -2.09 3.73
C VAL A 251 -1.89 -3.49 4.00
N TYR A 252 -1.02 -4.36 4.49
CA TYR A 252 -1.42 -5.62 5.11
C TYR A 252 -1.40 -5.48 6.62
N ASP A 253 -2.50 -5.83 7.28
CA ASP A 253 -2.68 -5.64 8.72
C ASP A 253 -2.41 -6.90 9.56
N ASP A 254 -2.13 -8.03 8.90
CA ASP A 254 -1.73 -9.31 9.49
C ASP A 254 -0.20 -9.46 9.64
N VAL A 255 0.58 -8.40 9.35
CA VAL A 255 2.02 -8.36 9.60
C VAL A 255 2.30 -7.96 11.05
N PRO A 256 2.88 -8.85 11.90
CA PRO A 256 2.95 -8.64 13.36
C PRO A 256 3.67 -7.36 13.79
N ASP A 257 4.74 -6.98 13.10
CA ASP A 257 5.60 -5.86 13.50
C ASP A 257 5.02 -4.48 13.12
N ASP A 258 3.96 -4.46 12.31
CA ASP A 258 3.45 -3.23 11.70
C ASP A 258 2.32 -2.55 12.49
N GLY A 259 1.77 -3.24 13.50
CA GLY A 259 0.59 -2.78 14.24
C GLY A 259 0.71 -1.38 14.84
N HIS A 260 1.90 -1.01 15.34
CA HIS A 260 2.11 0.28 16.01
C HIS A 260 1.99 1.49 15.06
N TRP A 261 2.65 1.44 13.89
CA TRP A 261 2.61 2.53 12.94
C TRP A 261 1.30 2.51 12.14
N LEU A 262 0.73 1.32 11.91
CA LEU A 262 -0.56 1.17 11.24
C LEU A 262 -1.69 1.83 12.05
N ALA A 263 -1.72 1.65 13.37
CA ALA A 263 -2.69 2.32 14.24
C ALA A 263 -2.58 3.86 14.16
N SER A 264 -1.35 4.38 14.07
CA SER A 264 -1.12 5.83 13.88
C SER A 264 -1.64 6.31 12.52
N LEU A 265 -1.40 5.54 11.46
CA LEU A 265 -1.84 5.86 10.10
C LEU A 265 -3.37 5.81 10.00
N GLU A 266 -4.01 4.80 10.59
CA GLU A 266 -5.46 4.67 10.66
C GLU A 266 -6.09 5.87 11.38
N HIS A 267 -5.50 6.32 12.49
CA HIS A 267 -5.97 7.50 13.23
C HIS A 267 -5.96 8.78 12.38
N ARG A 268 -5.01 8.89 11.46
CA ARG A 268 -4.86 10.04 10.55
C ARG A 268 -5.69 9.92 9.28
N ALA A 269 -6.17 8.72 8.94
CA ALA A 269 -6.90 8.48 7.71
C ALA A 269 -8.29 9.13 7.73
N ASN A 270 -8.64 9.80 6.64
CA ASN A 270 -9.97 10.33 6.39
C ASN A 270 -10.95 9.21 6.05
N VAL A 271 -10.46 8.21 5.30
CA VAL A 271 -11.22 7.03 4.89
C VAL A 271 -10.39 5.78 5.19
N VAL A 272 -11.02 4.78 5.82
CA VAL A 272 -10.45 3.46 6.03
C VAL A 272 -11.28 2.45 5.25
N ILE A 273 -10.61 1.66 4.41
CA ILE A 273 -11.22 0.64 3.57
C ILE A 273 -10.64 -0.70 4.01
N SER A 274 -11.42 -1.49 4.73
CA SER A 274 -11.02 -2.82 5.18
C SER A 274 -11.50 -3.86 4.19
N VAL A 275 -10.58 -4.67 3.66
CA VAL A 275 -10.84 -5.80 2.77
C VAL A 275 -10.66 -7.07 3.59
N GLU A 276 -11.74 -7.78 3.86
CA GLU A 276 -11.79 -8.88 4.82
C GLU A 276 -12.37 -10.14 4.19
N ASN A 277 -11.86 -11.31 4.62
CA ASN A 277 -12.48 -12.58 4.29
C ASN A 277 -13.81 -12.72 5.06
N ILE A 278 -14.82 -13.30 4.43
CA ILE A 278 -16.06 -13.63 5.11
C ILE A 278 -15.86 -14.92 5.89
N PRO A 279 -16.33 -15.03 7.15
CA PRO A 279 -16.27 -16.28 7.88
C PRO A 279 -17.10 -17.36 7.18
N GLY A 280 -16.47 -18.51 6.90
CA GLY A 280 -17.08 -19.63 6.19
C GLY A 280 -16.69 -19.71 4.72
N ARG A 281 -17.34 -20.60 3.97
CA ARG A 281 -17.19 -20.69 2.50
C ARG A 281 -18.53 -20.37 1.86
N ILE A 282 -18.56 -19.32 1.06
CA ILE A 282 -19.71 -18.93 0.25
C ILE A 282 -19.23 -19.01 -1.21
N ALA A 283 -19.80 -19.89 -2.02
CA ALA A 283 -19.25 -20.24 -3.34
C ALA A 283 -19.14 -19.04 -4.30
N ASP A 284 -19.96 -18.01 -4.10
CA ASP A 284 -20.06 -16.85 -4.96
C ASP A 284 -19.57 -15.54 -4.33
N VAL A 285 -18.92 -15.60 -3.16
CA VAL A 285 -18.42 -14.40 -2.47
C VAL A 285 -17.03 -14.64 -1.92
N ASP A 286 -16.05 -13.87 -2.39
CA ASP A 286 -14.65 -14.00 -1.99
C ASP A 286 -14.34 -13.21 -0.71
N GLY A 287 -15.03 -12.09 -0.50
CA GLY A 287 -14.79 -11.25 0.67
C GLY A 287 -15.79 -10.12 0.83
N MET A 288 -15.49 -9.26 1.81
CA MET A 288 -16.24 -8.05 2.13
C MET A 288 -15.29 -6.85 2.14
N VAL A 289 -15.72 -5.74 1.56
CA VAL A 289 -15.08 -4.43 1.70
C VAL A 289 -15.94 -3.56 2.61
N THR A 290 -15.36 -3.06 3.69
CA THR A 290 -15.98 -2.08 4.57
C THR A 290 -15.31 -0.73 4.40
N ILE A 291 -16.06 0.27 3.97
CA ILE A 291 -15.63 1.66 3.83
C ILE A 291 -16.11 2.43 5.06
N THR A 292 -15.19 3.05 5.79
CA THR A 292 -15.46 3.87 6.96
C THR A 292 -14.91 5.27 6.73
N GLN A 293 -15.78 6.26 6.55
CA GLN A 293 -15.36 7.66 6.50
C GLN A 293 -15.33 8.23 7.93
N ARG A 294 -14.14 8.64 8.35
CA ARG A 294 -13.88 9.16 9.71
C ARG A 294 -14.06 10.65 9.80
N PHE A 295 -13.54 11.36 8.81
CA PHE A 295 -13.58 12.81 8.74
C PHE A 295 -14.28 13.23 7.45
N VAL A 296 -15.36 13.98 7.58
CA VAL A 296 -15.88 14.75 6.44
C VAL A 296 -15.00 15.98 6.37
N ALA A 297 -14.17 16.08 5.32
CA ALA A 297 -13.59 17.37 4.99
C ALA A 297 -14.79 18.30 4.84
N ASN A 298 -14.91 19.31 5.71
CA ASN A 298 -15.90 20.35 5.54
C ASN A 298 -15.50 21.05 4.25
N GLY A 299 -16.02 20.53 3.13
CA GLY A 299 -15.86 21.11 1.81
C GLY A 299 -16.16 22.58 2.00
N ALA A 300 -15.18 23.42 1.66
CA ALA A 300 -15.31 24.85 1.74
C ALA A 300 -16.39 25.25 0.75
N ASP A 301 -17.65 25.12 1.18
CA ASP A 301 -18.84 25.55 0.47
C ASP A 301 -18.76 27.07 0.49
N SER A 302 -17.98 27.59 -0.45
CA SER A 302 -17.52 28.96 -0.59
C SER A 302 -18.65 29.91 -1.03
N SER A 303 -19.91 29.48 -0.87
CA SER A 303 -21.12 30.21 -1.20
C SER A 303 -21.76 30.92 0.01
N VAL A 304 -21.18 30.84 1.22
CA VAL A 304 -21.71 31.58 2.39
C VAL A 304 -20.98 32.90 2.60
N LYS A 305 -21.26 33.87 1.74
CA LYS A 305 -21.14 35.29 2.14
C LYS A 305 -22.19 35.52 3.24
N ASN A 306 -21.78 36.07 4.39
CA ASN A 306 -22.66 36.59 5.47
C ASN A 306 -23.25 35.62 6.52
N ARG A 307 -22.45 34.73 7.14
CA ARG A 307 -22.75 34.27 8.51
C ARG A 307 -21.56 34.41 9.43
N GLN A 308 -21.40 35.62 9.96
CA GLN A 308 -20.48 35.93 11.03
C GLN A 308 -21.12 35.44 12.34
N GLY A 309 -20.58 34.35 12.89
CA GLY A 309 -20.88 33.91 14.26
C GLY A 309 -21.75 32.66 14.38
N SER A 310 -21.24 31.50 13.97
CA SER A 310 -21.33 30.27 14.77
C SER A 310 -20.52 29.18 14.07
N TRP A 311 -19.40 28.76 14.67
CA TRP A 311 -18.65 27.57 14.24
C TRP A 311 -19.33 26.33 14.82
N ASP A 312 -20.63 26.17 14.60
CA ASP A 312 -21.29 24.91 14.88
C ASP A 312 -20.78 23.91 13.85
N ALA A 313 -19.71 23.21 14.24
CA ALA A 313 -19.22 22.05 13.54
C ALA A 313 -20.37 21.05 13.47
N VAL A 314 -21.10 21.06 12.35
CA VAL A 314 -22.05 19.99 12.03
C VAL A 314 -21.20 18.74 11.85
N SER A 315 -20.97 18.04 12.95
CA SER A 315 -20.35 16.73 12.96
C SER A 315 -21.30 15.80 12.22
N LEU A 316 -21.11 15.70 10.91
CA LEU A 316 -21.71 14.62 10.15
C LEU A 316 -21.16 13.34 10.76
N ALA A 317 -22.07 12.52 11.31
CA ALA A 317 -21.71 11.27 11.95
C ALA A 317 -20.84 10.44 10.99
N PRO A 318 -19.77 9.79 11.48
CA PRO A 318 -18.97 8.90 10.65
C PRO A 318 -19.91 7.89 9.97
N TRP A 319 -19.83 7.78 8.64
CA TRP A 319 -20.61 6.81 7.91
C TRP A 319 -19.77 5.59 7.58
N ARG A 320 -20.46 4.45 7.56
CA ARG A 320 -19.88 3.14 7.28
C ARG A 320 -20.75 2.43 6.25
N LYS A 321 -20.14 1.82 5.24
CA LYS A 321 -20.81 0.98 4.25
C LYS A 321 -20.01 -0.28 4.03
N SER A 322 -20.69 -1.41 4.00
CA SER A 322 -20.09 -2.69 3.68
C SER A 322 -20.65 -3.21 2.36
N LEU A 323 -19.78 -3.81 1.56
CA LEU A 323 -20.09 -4.40 0.27
C LEU A 323 -19.44 -5.77 0.20
N TYR A 324 -20.16 -6.73 -0.34
CA TYR A 324 -19.62 -8.03 -0.65
C TYR A 324 -19.02 -8.00 -2.05
N PHE A 325 -17.98 -8.78 -2.28
CA PHE A 325 -17.37 -8.86 -3.59
C PHE A 325 -17.03 -10.28 -4.00
N LYS A 326 -17.10 -10.48 -5.32
CA LYS A 326 -16.53 -11.63 -6.01
C LYS A 326 -15.44 -11.13 -6.95
N ALA A 327 -14.20 -11.43 -6.62
CA ALA A 327 -13.04 -11.16 -7.44
C ALA A 327 -12.83 -12.31 -8.43
N SER A 328 -12.95 -11.99 -9.72
CA SER A 328 -12.37 -12.82 -10.78
C SER A 328 -10.98 -12.30 -11.11
N GLU A 329 -10.24 -13.04 -11.93
CA GLU A 329 -8.95 -12.56 -12.45
C GLU A 329 -9.06 -11.19 -13.15
N LEU A 330 -10.24 -10.83 -13.67
CA LEU A 330 -10.42 -9.71 -14.61
C LEU A 330 -11.29 -8.58 -14.09
N ALA A 331 -12.15 -8.87 -13.12
CA ALA A 331 -13.20 -7.97 -12.67
C ALA A 331 -13.64 -8.30 -11.26
N VAL A 332 -14.07 -7.27 -10.55
CA VAL A 332 -14.70 -7.41 -9.24
C VAL A 332 -16.19 -7.13 -9.39
N LYS A 333 -17.01 -8.13 -9.08
CA LYS A 333 -18.45 -7.99 -8.96
C LYS A 333 -18.78 -7.54 -7.55
N TRP A 334 -19.47 -6.43 -7.42
CA TRP A 334 -19.90 -5.85 -6.15
C TRP A 334 -21.35 -6.23 -5.85
N MET A 335 -21.64 -6.50 -4.58
CA MET A 335 -22.95 -6.95 -4.09
C MET A 335 -23.27 -6.19 -2.79
N ASP A 336 -24.42 -5.52 -2.73
CA ASP A 336 -24.84 -4.75 -1.55
C ASP A 336 -25.29 -5.66 -0.39
N CYS A 337 -25.75 -6.88 -0.70
CA CYS A 337 -26.15 -7.89 0.28
C CYS A 337 -25.89 -9.29 -0.27
N VAL A 338 -25.68 -10.26 0.63
CA VAL A 338 -25.67 -11.69 0.30
C VAL A 338 -27.04 -12.27 0.64
N THR A 339 -27.71 -12.82 -0.35
CA THR A 339 -29.02 -13.45 -0.21
C THR A 339 -28.87 -14.94 0.13
N ALA A 340 -29.92 -15.55 0.69
CA ALA A 340 -29.92 -16.98 1.00
C ALA A 340 -29.63 -17.88 -0.22
N ARG A 341 -29.88 -17.38 -1.44
CA ARG A 341 -29.58 -18.09 -2.69
C ARG A 341 -28.08 -18.22 -2.95
N GLU A 342 -27.28 -17.28 -2.48
CA GLU A 342 -25.82 -17.27 -2.64
C GLU A 342 -25.13 -18.08 -1.53
N LEU A 343 -25.86 -18.45 -0.47
CA LEU A 343 -25.38 -19.26 0.65
C LEU A 343 -25.51 -20.78 0.43
N LEU A 344 -26.22 -21.22 -0.62
CA LEU A 344 -26.50 -22.63 -0.95
C LEU A 344 -25.62 -23.11 -2.11
#